data_AF-A0A0R0LY90-F1
#
_entry.id   AF-A0A0R0LY90-F1
#
_cell.length_a   1.000
_cell.length_b   1.000
_cell.length_c   1.000
_cell.angle_alpha   90.00
_cell.angle_beta   90.00
_cell.angle_gamma   90.00
#
_symmetry.space_group_name_H-M   'P 1'
#
loop_
_entity.id
_entity.type
_entity.pdbx_description
1 polymer ?
#
loop_
_entity_poly.entity_id
_entity_poly.type
_entity_poly.pdbx_seq_one_letter_code
_entity_poly.pdbx_strand_id
1 'polypeptide(L)'
;MSQNQITTSSIKKLIKKLKKKRKASPESIKLLAAIVGYTTAFIVASAKDLSEDDGSSFLRNSDLRKVFSTFGLEKLYDDTYKEFLAEYVNK
;
A
#
# COMPACT_ATOMS: atom_id res chain seq x y z
N MET A 1 13.95 -4.02 18.36
CA MET A 1 13.16 -3.04 17.57
C MET A 1 12.67 -3.74 16.31
N SER A 2 11.37 -3.67 16.00
CA SER A 2 10.75 -4.38 14.87
C SER A 2 11.27 -3.86 13.53
N GLN A 3 11.82 -4.77 12.71
CA GLN A 3 12.46 -4.52 11.40
C GLN A 3 11.48 -4.17 10.28
N ASN A 4 10.16 -4.12 10.53
CA ASN A 4 9.13 -4.03 9.49
C ASN A 4 8.47 -2.65 9.35
N GLN A 5 9.17 -1.56 9.69
CA GLN A 5 8.61 -0.20 9.62
C GLN A 5 8.97 0.52 8.32
N ILE A 6 7.95 1.07 7.65
CA ILE A 6 8.12 2.05 6.57
C ILE A 6 8.94 3.22 7.12
N THR A 7 10.10 3.49 6.53
CA THR A 7 10.99 4.54 7.05
C THR A 7 10.47 5.93 6.72
N THR A 8 10.70 6.89 7.62
CA THR A 8 10.43 8.32 7.37
C THR A 8 11.20 8.86 6.15
N SER A 9 12.34 8.25 5.82
CA SER A 9 13.13 8.56 4.61
C SER A 9 12.35 8.23 3.33
N SER A 10 11.72 7.05 3.27
CA SER A 10 10.87 6.64 2.14
C SER A 10 9.69 7.59 1.96
N ILE A 11 9.01 7.98 3.06
CA ILE A 11 7.91 8.95 3.02
C ILE A 11 8.38 10.33 2.55
N LYS A 12 9.52 10.82 3.02
CA LYS A 12 10.11 12.09 2.55
C LYS A 12 10.36 12.07 1.04
N LYS A 13 10.92 10.98 0.51
CA LYS A 13 11.13 10.81 -0.94
C LYS A 13 9.80 10.82 -1.70
N LEU A 14 8.77 10.14 -1.18
CA LEU A 14 7.44 10.09 -1.78
C LEU A 14 6.80 11.50 -1.84
N ILE A 15 6.80 12.23 -0.72
CA ILE A 15 6.27 13.60 -0.65
C ILE A 15 7.02 14.52 -1.61
N LYS A 16 8.35 14.41 -1.72
CA LYS A 16 9.15 15.22 -2.66
C LYS A 16 8.77 14.94 -4.12
N LYS A 17 8.46 13.68 -4.47
CA LYS A 17 7.98 13.30 -5.82
C LYS A 17 6.57 13.87 -6.10
N LEU A 18 5.65 13.74 -5.15
CA LEU A 18 4.24 14.10 -5.34
C LEU A 18 3.94 15.60 -5.16
N LYS A 19 4.65 16.28 -4.26
CA LYS A 19 4.41 17.68 -3.87
C LYS A 19 5.70 18.48 -4.07
N LYS A 20 6.08 18.70 -5.33
CA LYS A 20 7.32 19.42 -5.74
C LYS A 20 7.53 20.79 -5.06
N LYS A 21 6.48 21.42 -4.51
CA LYS A 21 6.54 22.76 -3.89
C LYS A 21 6.14 22.85 -2.41
N ARG A 22 5.66 21.78 -1.75
CA ARG A 22 5.19 21.84 -0.35
C ARG A 22 6.02 20.95 0.56
N LYS A 23 6.49 21.51 1.68
CA LYS A 23 7.19 20.79 2.74
C LYS A 23 6.14 20.20 3.71
N ALA A 24 6.34 18.97 4.15
CA ALA A 24 5.59 18.38 5.26
C ALA A 24 6.39 18.51 6.56
N SER A 25 5.72 18.72 7.69
CA SER A 25 6.41 18.78 8.99
C SER A 25 7.01 17.42 9.35
N PRO A 26 8.07 17.36 10.17
CA PRO A 26 8.63 16.10 10.67
C PRO A 26 7.59 15.19 11.33
N GLU A 27 6.64 15.76 12.08
CA GLU A 27 5.54 15.05 12.74
C GLU A 27 4.59 14.44 11.72
N SER A 28 4.22 15.21 10.69
CA SER A 28 3.38 14.72 9.59
C SER A 28 4.04 13.55 8.86
N ILE A 29 5.36 13.61 8.66
CA ILE A 29 6.13 12.53 8.02
C ILE A 29 6.13 11.26 8.89
N LYS A 30 6.32 11.39 10.21
CA LYS A 30 6.26 10.26 11.15
C LYS A 30 4.87 9.65 11.17
N LEU A 31 3.82 10.47 11.24
CA LEU A 31 2.44 10.02 11.21
C LEU A 31 2.12 9.28 9.90
N LEU A 32 2.52 9.82 8.75
CA LEU A 32 2.33 9.16 7.46
C LEU A 32 3.06 7.81 7.40
N ALA A 33 4.28 7.71 7.93
CA ALA A 33 5.00 6.43 7.99
C ALA A 33 4.23 5.39 8.81
N ALA A 34 3.67 5.78 9.95
CA ALA A 34 2.84 4.91 10.77
C ALA A 34 1.54 4.51 10.05
N ILE A 35 0.84 5.46 9.43
CA ILE A 35 -0.39 5.21 8.67
C ILE A 35 -0.12 4.19 7.56
N VAL A 36 0.93 4.36 6.76
CA VAL A 36 1.26 3.41 5.69
C VAL A 36 1.55 2.03 6.27
N GLY A 37 2.30 1.94 7.37
CA GLY A 37 2.57 0.66 8.04
C GLY A 37 1.29 -0.06 8.48
N TYR A 38 0.42 0.63 9.22
CA TYR A 38 -0.84 0.06 9.70
C TYR A 38 -1.80 -0.29 8.56
N THR A 39 -1.87 0.55 7.53
CA THR A 39 -2.72 0.31 6.36
C THR A 39 -2.25 -0.93 5.58
N THR A 40 -0.93 -1.10 5.40
CA THR A 40 -0.37 -2.30 4.76
C THR A 40 -0.68 -3.55 5.59
N ALA A 41 -0.49 -3.51 6.91
CA ALA A 41 -0.80 -4.64 7.78
C ALA A 41 -2.29 -5.02 7.72
N PHE A 42 -3.16 -4.00 7.72
CA PHE A 42 -4.59 -4.16 7.57
C PHE A 42 -4.96 -4.85 6.24
N ILE A 43 -4.46 -4.33 5.11
CA ILE A 43 -4.72 -4.90 3.79
C ILE A 43 -4.27 -6.36 3.72
N VAL A 44 -3.08 -6.67 4.24
CA VAL A 44 -2.53 -8.04 4.24
C VAL A 44 -3.37 -8.98 5.09
N ALA A 45 -3.79 -8.55 6.29
CA ALA A 45 -4.65 -9.35 7.15
C ALA A 45 -5.99 -9.64 6.46
N SER A 46 -6.67 -8.62 5.94
CA SER A 46 -7.94 -8.81 5.24
C SER A 46 -7.83 -9.66 3.97
N ALA A 47 -6.76 -9.50 3.20
CA ALA A 47 -6.54 -10.32 2.01
C ALA A 47 -6.18 -11.77 2.37
N LYS A 48 -5.52 -11.99 3.52
CA LYS A 48 -5.26 -13.33 4.04
C LYS A 48 -6.56 -14.04 4.39
N ASP A 49 -7.45 -13.38 5.14
CA ASP A 49 -8.74 -13.96 5.51
C ASP A 49 -9.54 -14.38 4.25
N LEU A 50 -9.58 -13.52 3.23
CA LEU A 50 -10.22 -13.82 1.95
C LEU A 50 -9.55 -14.96 1.15
N SER A 51 -8.22 -15.11 1.28
CA SER A 51 -7.47 -16.19 0.63
C SER A 51 -7.73 -17.53 1.31
N GLU A 52 -7.82 -17.55 2.63
CA GLU A 52 -8.13 -18.74 3.43
C GLU A 52 -9.57 -19.22 3.16
N ASP A 53 -10.53 -18.30 3.03
CA ASP A 53 -11.92 -18.60 2.64
C ASP A 53 -12.01 -19.28 1.25
N ASP A 54 -11.12 -18.91 0.32
CA ASP A 54 -11.01 -19.51 -1.01
C ASP A 54 -10.17 -20.82 -1.02
N GLY A 55 -9.69 -21.28 0.14
CA GLY A 55 -8.83 -22.47 0.28
C GLY A 55 -7.42 -22.31 -0.28
N SER A 56 -6.97 -21.07 -0.54
CA SER A 56 -5.66 -20.79 -1.10
C SER A 56 -4.62 -20.50 -0.01
N SER A 57 -3.43 -21.11 -0.15
CA SER A 57 -2.27 -20.86 0.72
C SER A 57 -1.42 -19.66 0.31
N PHE A 58 -1.78 -18.97 -0.79
CA PHE A 58 -1.02 -17.86 -1.34
C PHE A 58 -1.86 -16.60 -1.45
N LEU A 59 -1.30 -15.48 -1.00
CA LEU A 59 -1.89 -14.16 -1.19
C LEU A 59 -1.79 -13.76 -2.67
N ARG A 60 -2.93 -13.60 -3.36
CA ARG A 60 -2.97 -13.22 -4.78
C ARG A 60 -3.34 -11.74 -4.94
N ASN A 61 -3.01 -11.19 -6.11
CA ASN A 61 -3.44 -9.84 -6.49
C ASN A 61 -4.97 -9.69 -6.47
N SER A 62 -5.71 -10.74 -6.84
CA SER A 62 -7.18 -10.75 -6.75
C SER A 62 -7.68 -10.57 -5.32
N ASP A 63 -6.99 -11.12 -4.32
CA ASP A 63 -7.37 -11.02 -2.92
C ASP A 63 -7.13 -9.59 -2.41
N LEU A 64 -6.01 -8.97 -2.81
CA LEU A 64 -5.77 -7.54 -2.58
C LEU A 64 -6.85 -6.66 -3.23
N ARG A 65 -7.23 -6.94 -4.49
CA ARG A 65 -8.27 -6.19 -5.20
C ARG A 65 -9.62 -6.29 -4.48
N LYS A 66 -9.99 -7.48 -4.00
CA LYS A 66 -11.22 -7.70 -3.21
C LYS A 66 -11.23 -6.82 -1.96
N VAL A 67 -10.12 -6.71 -1.22
CA VAL A 67 -10.03 -5.80 -0.06
C VAL A 67 -10.36 -4.36 -0.45
N PHE A 68 -9.72 -3.83 -1.50
CA PHE A 68 -9.99 -2.47 -1.96
C PHE A 68 -11.44 -2.29 -2.44
N SER A 69 -12.02 -3.30 -3.07
CA SER A 69 -13.43 -3.30 -3.47
C SER A 69 -14.37 -3.22 -2.27
N THR A 70 -14.10 -3.94 -1.18
CA THR A 70 -14.91 -3.91 0.05
C THR A 70 -14.99 -2.51 0.66
N PHE A 71 -13.93 -1.71 0.52
CA PHE A 71 -13.89 -0.32 1.00
C PHE A 71 -14.30 0.72 -0.04
N GLY A 72 -14.79 0.31 -1.21
CA GLY A 72 -15.16 1.24 -2.29
C GLY A 72 -13.95 1.96 -2.93
N LEU A 73 -12.76 1.39 -2.81
CA LEU A 73 -11.49 1.93 -3.32
C LEU A 73 -10.96 1.15 -4.53
N GLU A 74 -11.81 0.37 -5.20
CA GLU A 74 -11.42 -0.49 -6.34
C GLU A 74 -10.68 0.29 -7.44
N LYS A 75 -11.15 1.49 -7.78
CA LYS A 75 -10.50 2.34 -8.79
C LYS A 75 -9.06 2.70 -8.41
N LEU A 76 -8.80 2.97 -7.13
CA LEU A 76 -7.45 3.25 -6.65
C LEU A 76 -6.52 2.04 -6.85
N TYR A 77 -7.03 0.83 -6.59
CA TYR A 77 -6.29 -0.39 -6.85
C TYR A 77 -6.02 -0.57 -8.35
N ASP A 78 -7.05 -0.48 -9.18
CA ASP A 78 -6.94 -0.72 -10.63
C ASP A 78 -6.00 0.29 -11.31
N ASP A 79 -6.06 1.56 -10.94
CA ASP A 79 -5.15 2.59 -11.45
C ASP A 79 -3.70 2.32 -11.01
N THR A 80 -3.49 1.94 -9.73
CA THR A 80 -2.15 1.58 -9.21
C THR A 80 -1.60 0.32 -9.88
N TYR A 81 -2.44 -0.68 -10.14
CA TYR A 81 -2.04 -1.94 -10.74
C TYR A 81 -1.63 -1.76 -12.21
N LYS A 82 -2.31 -0.88 -12.95
CA LYS A 82 -1.90 -0.50 -14.31
C LYS A 82 -0.52 0.13 -14.34
N GLU A 83 -0.24 1.06 -13.42
CA GLU A 83 1.09 1.67 -13.29
C GLU A 83 2.16 0.61 -12.97
N PHE A 84 1.86 -0.30 -12.05
CA PHE A 84 2.75 -1.41 -11.71
C PHE A 84 3.09 -2.30 -12.92
N LEU A 85 2.08 -2.72 -13.70
CA LEU A 85 2.29 -3.55 -14.88
C LEU A 85 3.19 -2.86 -15.92
N ALA A 86 2.98 -1.56 -16.14
CA ALA A 86 3.78 -0.76 -17.06
C ALA A 86 5.24 -0.62 -16.60
N GLU A 87 5.50 -0.53 -15.29
CA GLU A 87 6.85 -0.26 -14.76
C GLU A 87 7.67 -1.54 -14.52
N TYR A 88 7.03 -2.66 -14.19
CA TYR A 88 7.70 -3.85 -13.64
C TYR A 88 7.46 -5.16 -14.40
N VAL A 89 6.41 -5.28 -15.23
CA VAL A 89 6.07 -6.55 -15.90
C VAL A 89 6.32 -6.50 -17.41
N ASN A 90 5.99 -5.39 -18.08
CA ASN A 90 6.10 -5.26 -19.54
C ASN A 90 7.46 -4.72 -20.03
N LYS A 91 8.55 -4.98 -19.30
CA LYS A 91 9.93 -4.61 -19.69
C LYS A 91 10.69 -5.83 -20.16
#